data_AF-A0AAV5TRK8-F1
#
_entry.id   AF-A0AAV5TRK8-F1
#
_cell.length_a   1.000
_cell.length_b   1.000
_cell.length_c   1.000
_cell.angle_alpha   90.00
_cell.angle_beta   90.00
_cell.angle_gamma   90.00
#
_symmetry.space_group_name_H-M   'P 1'
#
loop_
_entity.id
_entity.type
_entity.pdbx_description
1 polymer ?
#
loop_
_entity_poly.entity_id
_entity_poly.type
_entity_poly.pdbx_seq_one_letter_code
_entity_poly.pdbx_strand_id
1 'polypeptide(L)'
;EFHREIYNSIKEFDVDHLFFGFRNRCSAILKEMMADSSFVLDLSRCCKSLDLNDTATVTPECIYQVYKILMERSWKLRRINIDELS
;
A
#
# COMPACT_ATOMS: atom_id res chain seq x y z
N GLU A 1 -3.96 14.81 2.14
CA GLU A 1 -4.82 14.86 3.36
C GLU A 1 -5.66 13.59 3.50
N PHE A 2 -6.49 13.25 2.51
CA PHE A 2 -7.31 12.02 2.49
C PHE A 2 -6.55 10.70 2.76
N HIS A 3 -5.39 10.48 2.12
CA HIS A 3 -4.58 9.27 2.38
C HIS A 3 -4.10 9.16 3.84
N ARG A 4 -3.87 10.31 4.50
CA ARG A 4 -3.42 10.36 5.90
C ARG A 4 -4.55 9.99 6.85
N GLU A 5 -5.78 10.35 6.50
CA GLU A 5 -6.98 9.93 7.24
C GLU A 5 -7.15 8.42 7.17
N ILE A 6 -7.04 7.82 5.97
CA ILE A 6 -7.09 6.36 5.79
C ILE A 6 -6.04 5.68 6.67
N TYR A 7 -4.78 6.13 6.59
CA TYR A 7 -3.72 5.57 7.42
C TYR A 7 -4.04 5.69 8.92
N ASN A 8 -4.46 6.87 9.37
CA ASN A 8 -4.82 7.09 10.78
C ASN A 8 -5.99 6.21 11.23
N SER A 9 -6.92 5.88 10.34
CA SER A 9 -8.03 4.97 10.63
C SER A 9 -7.61 3.51 10.73
N ILE A 10 -6.44 3.11 10.23
CA ILE A 10 -5.99 1.69 10.26
C ILE A 10 -4.81 1.44 11.19
N LYS A 11 -3.99 2.47 11.48
CA LYS A 11 -2.69 2.29 12.17
C LYS A 11 -2.78 1.72 13.58
N GLU A 12 -3.92 1.86 14.24
CA GLU A 12 -4.13 1.40 15.62
C GLU A 12 -4.58 -0.07 15.69
N PHE A 13 -4.92 -0.66 14.55
CA PHE A 13 -5.37 -2.04 14.46
C PHE A 13 -4.17 -2.99 14.25
N ASP A 14 -4.22 -4.19 14.83
CA ASP A 14 -3.31 -5.27 14.46
C ASP A 14 -3.83 -5.96 13.19
N VAL A 15 -3.60 -5.33 12.04
CA VAL A 15 -4.15 -5.79 10.76
C VAL A 15 -3.37 -7.01 10.26
N ASP A 16 -4.02 -8.17 10.21
CA ASP A 16 -3.42 -9.35 9.59
C ASP A 16 -3.33 -9.20 8.07
N HIS A 17 -4.40 -8.76 7.43
CA HIS A 17 -4.49 -8.62 6.00
C HIS A 17 -5.22 -7.32 5.63
N LEU A 18 -4.58 -6.52 4.78
CA LEU A 18 -5.13 -5.29 4.25
C LEU A 18 -5.28 -5.43 2.73
N PHE A 19 -6.52 -5.41 2.27
CA PHE A 19 -6.83 -5.30 0.84
C PHE A 19 -7.17 -3.85 0.52
N PHE A 20 -6.37 -3.26 -0.36
CA PHE A 20 -6.57 -1.89 -0.82
C PHE A 20 -6.77 -1.90 -2.34
N GLY A 21 -8.03 -1.76 -2.74
CA GLY A 21 -8.41 -1.79 -4.14
C GLY A 21 -9.58 -0.88 -4.44
N PHE A 22 -9.64 -0.40 -5.68
CA PHE A 22 -10.65 0.54 -6.12
C PHE A 22 -11.51 -0.06 -7.23
N ARG A 23 -12.83 0.13 -7.13
CA ARG A 23 -13.76 -0.30 -8.19
C ARG A 23 -13.73 0.60 -9.42
N ASN A 24 -13.25 1.84 -9.32
CA ASN A 24 -13.23 2.81 -10.42
C ASN A 24 -11.80 3.28 -10.71
N ARG A 25 -11.17 2.69 -11.73
CA ARG A 25 -9.75 2.82 -12.09
C ARG A 25 -9.35 4.16 -12.73
N CYS A 26 -10.33 5.02 -13.02
CA CYS A 26 -10.12 6.27 -13.75
C CYS A 26 -10.06 7.52 -12.86
N SER A 27 -10.10 7.39 -11.53
CA SER A 27 -9.98 8.55 -10.66
C SER A 27 -8.52 9.01 -10.60
N ALA A 28 -8.26 10.22 -11.10
CA ALA A 28 -6.94 10.86 -11.03
C ALA A 28 -6.40 10.95 -9.59
N ILE A 29 -7.30 11.10 -8.62
CA ILE A 29 -6.99 11.13 -7.18
C ILE A 29 -6.34 9.81 -6.73
N LEU A 30 -6.80 8.68 -7.27
CA LEU A 30 -6.26 7.36 -6.91
C LEU A 30 -4.85 7.17 -7.45
N LYS A 31 -4.65 7.59 -8.70
CA LYS A 31 -3.33 7.56 -9.33
C LYS A 31 -2.34 8.40 -8.54
N GLU A 32 -2.78 9.57 -8.08
CA GLU A 32 -1.97 10.45 -7.23
C GLU A 32 -1.66 9.81 -5.88
N MET A 33 -2.65 9.17 -5.23
CA MET A 33 -2.45 8.48 -3.94
C MET A 33 -1.51 7.28 -4.03
N MET A 34 -1.59 6.49 -5.10
CA MET A 34 -0.74 5.31 -5.31
C MET A 34 0.67 5.70 -5.80
N ALA A 35 0.79 6.82 -6.52
CA ALA A 35 2.08 7.41 -6.86
C ALA A 35 2.80 8.00 -5.63
N ASP A 36 2.03 8.41 -4.61
CA ASP A 36 2.60 8.81 -3.33
C ASP A 36 3.20 7.59 -2.60
N SER A 37 4.52 7.47 -2.73
CA SER A 37 5.27 6.39 -2.11
C SER A 37 5.10 6.34 -0.60
N SER A 38 4.84 7.48 0.07
CA SER A 38 4.67 7.51 1.52
C SER A 38 3.42 6.74 1.95
N PHE A 39 2.34 6.85 1.19
CA PHE A 39 1.08 6.20 1.52
C PHE A 39 1.20 4.67 1.47
N VAL A 40 1.73 4.11 0.38
CA VAL A 40 1.91 2.66 0.24
C VAL A 40 2.86 2.12 1.31
N LEU A 41 3.90 2.89 1.66
CA LEU A 41 4.82 2.50 2.73
C LEU A 41 4.14 2.50 4.10
N ASP A 42 3.31 3.48 4.38
CA ASP A 42 2.56 3.54 5.62
C ASP A 42 1.56 2.37 5.74
N LEU A 43 0.86 2.02 4.66
CA LEU A 43 0.03 0.82 4.61
C LEU A 43 0.83 -0.46 4.88
N SER A 44 2.02 -0.56 4.27
CA SER A 44 2.90 -1.72 4.41
C SER A 44 3.36 -1.94 5.86
N ARG A 45 3.47 -0.88 6.67
CA ARG A 45 3.89 -0.98 8.07
C ARG A 45 2.76 -1.42 9.01
N CYS A 46 1.50 -1.23 8.61
CA CYS A 46 0.34 -1.49 9.44
C CYS A 46 -0.18 -2.93 9.37
N CYS A 47 0.24 -3.72 8.36
CA CYS A 47 -0.34 -5.02 8.10
C CYS A 47 0.70 -6.14 7.95
N LYS A 48 0.27 -7.40 8.10
CA LYS A 48 1.12 -8.58 7.79
C LYS A 48 1.06 -8.98 6.32
N SER A 49 -0.05 -8.69 5.65
CA SER A 49 -0.25 -8.91 4.22
C SER A 49 -0.90 -7.68 3.61
N LEU A 50 -0.34 -7.17 2.51
CA LEU A 50 -0.88 -6.03 1.75
C LEU A 50 -1.21 -6.47 0.33
N ASP A 51 -2.47 -6.30 -0.09
CA ASP A 51 -2.90 -6.55 -1.47
C ASP A 51 -3.28 -5.21 -2.12
N LEU A 52 -2.57 -4.85 -3.18
CA LEU A 52 -2.80 -3.62 -3.95
C LEU A 52 -3.35 -3.98 -5.32
N ASN A 53 -4.53 -3.45 -5.65
CA ASN A 53 -5.08 -3.52 -7.00
C ASN A 53 -4.77 -2.23 -7.77
N ASP A 54 -4.52 -2.36 -9.07
CA ASP A 54 -4.26 -1.24 -10.00
C ASP A 54 -2.93 -0.53 -9.72
N THR A 55 -1.85 -1.28 -9.88
CA THR A 55 -0.48 -0.88 -9.54
C THR A 55 0.26 -0.18 -10.67
N ALA A 56 -0.42 0.12 -11.78
CA ALA A 56 0.15 0.82 -12.93
C ALA A 56 0.70 2.23 -12.58
N THR A 57 0.39 2.72 -11.38
CA THR A 57 0.82 4.02 -10.86
C THR A 57 1.79 3.93 -9.68
N VAL A 58 2.10 2.72 -9.20
CA VAL A 58 3.11 2.50 -8.17
C VAL A 58 4.49 2.61 -8.81
N THR A 59 5.33 3.49 -8.26
CA THR A 59 6.66 3.72 -8.81
C THR A 59 7.63 2.59 -8.45
N PRO A 60 8.66 2.33 -9.28
CA PRO A 60 9.72 1.36 -8.94
C PRO A 60 10.39 1.66 -7.59
N GLU A 61 10.57 2.94 -7.26
CA GLU A 61 11.13 3.39 -5.99
C GLU A 61 10.25 2.97 -4.81
N CYS A 62 8.92 3.09 -4.94
CA CYS A 62 7.98 2.65 -3.92
C CYS A 62 8.09 1.13 -3.69
N ILE A 63 8.11 0.35 -4.77
CA ILE A 63 8.27 -1.11 -4.71
C ILE A 63 9.58 -1.48 -4.00
N TYR A 64 10.68 -0.81 -4.33
CA TYR A 64 11.97 -1.04 -3.70
C TYR A 64 11.94 -0.76 -2.19
N GLN A 65 11.26 0.31 -1.76
CA GLN A 65 11.13 0.63 -0.35
C GLN A 65 10.26 -0.39 0.41
N VAL A 66 9.16 -0.88 -0.20
CA VAL A 66 8.35 -1.96 0.40
C VAL A 66 9.15 -3.25 0.49
N TYR A 67 9.94 -3.58 -0.54
CA TYR A 67 10.85 -4.72 -0.50
C TYR A 67 11.86 -4.60 0.65
N LYS A 68 12.42 -3.41 0.87
CA LYS A 68 13.31 -3.15 2.00
C LYS A 68 12.59 -3.39 3.34
N ILE A 69 11.35 -2.94 3.50
CA ILE A 69 10.53 -3.19 4.69
C ILE A 69 10.34 -4.70 4.95
N LEU A 70 10.06 -5.48 3.90
CA LEU A 70 9.98 -6.95 3.99
C LEU A 70 11.30 -7.58 4.44
N MET A 71 12.42 -7.07 3.92
CA MET A 71 13.75 -7.61 4.22
C MET A 71 14.27 -7.23 5.61
N GLU A 72 13.89 -6.06 6.12
CA GLU A 72 14.37 -5.57 7.42
C GLU A 72 13.81 -6.38 8.61
N ARG A 73 12.79 -7.24 8.42
CA ARG A 73 12.16 -8.13 9.43
C ARG A 73 11.70 -7.45 10.73
N SER A 74 11.90 -6.15 10.88
CA SER A 74 11.49 -5.30 11.98
C SER A 74 10.01 -4.91 11.87
N TRP A 75 9.42 -5.08 10.70
CA TRP A 75 8.04 -4.74 10.40
C TRP A 75 7.15 -5.98 10.34
N LYS A 76 5.85 -5.76 10.54
CA LYS A 76 4.85 -6.84 10.55
C LYS A 76 4.63 -7.46 9.16
N LEU A 77 4.95 -6.74 8.09
CA LEU A 77 4.72 -7.17 6.72
C LEU A 77 5.50 -8.45 6.38
N ARG A 78 4.78 -9.41 5.79
CA ARG A 78 5.31 -10.71 5.36
C ARG A 78 4.99 -11.03 3.92
N ARG A 79 3.95 -10.39 3.37
CA ARG A 79 3.47 -10.62 2.02
C ARG A 79 2.99 -9.32 1.43
N ILE A 80 3.34 -9.09 0.17
CA ILE A 80 2.68 -8.11 -0.67
C ILE A 80 2.17 -8.81 -1.94
N ASN A 81 0.93 -8.55 -2.31
CA ASN A 81 0.39 -8.90 -3.62
C ASN A 81 0.19 -7.63 -4.44
N ILE A 82 0.72 -7.64 -5.66
CA ILE A 82 0.69 -6.53 -6.60
C ILE A 82 0.05 -7.11 -7.85
N ASP A 83 -1.27 -6.94 -7.97
CA ASP A 83 -2.01 -7.43 -9.13
C ASP A 83 -2.23 -6.30 -10.13
N GLU A 84 -1.59 -6.41 -11.29
CA GLU A 84 -2.06 -5.74 -12.50
C GLU A 84 -3.27 -6.50 -13.02
N LEU A 85 -4.45 -5.94 -12.83
CA LEU A 85 -5.64 -6.44 -13.53
C LEU A 85 -5.55 -5.98 -15.00
N SER A 86 -4.98 -6.83 -15.85
CA SER A 86 -5.02 -6.73 -17.32
C SER A 86 -6.43 -6.44 -17.84
#